data_AF-A0A5D3KI21-F1
#
_entry.id   AF-A0A5D3KI21-F1
#
_cell.length_a   1.000
_cell.length_b   1.000
_cell.length_c   1.000
_cell.angle_alpha   90.00
_cell.angle_beta   90.00
_cell.angle_gamma   90.00
#
_symmetry.space_group_name_H-M   'P 1'
#
loop_
_entity.id
_entity.type
_entity.pdbx_description
1 polymer ?
#
loop_
_entity_poly.entity_id
_entity_poly.type
_entity_poly.pdbx_seq_one_letter_code
_entity_poly.pdbx_strand_id
1 'polypeptide(L)'
;MHTLNQDPRDDNDYDIDVALLFQRNALPEDPRAARQRVADALGKRCTNFTQEPSARTNAVTVWYAEGYHVDFAVFRSYSDDFGREKIEHASTDWKERNPQEINDWFRKAVATKSPSLGLLTKVPEGQLRRIVRFLKWSTRSRPSWSLPGGLIVSSLVVECYRPSFERDDVALYDRVVALRNCLALDSTIRRCTIPLIDPSSRPTPKSQTK
;
A
#
# COMPACT_ATOMS: atom_id res chain seq x y z
N MET A 1 7.14 0.40 2.85
CA MET A 1 6.49 0.70 4.15
C MET A 1 6.86 -0.25 5.28
N HIS A 2 7.46 -1.43 5.04
CA HIS A 2 7.81 -2.41 6.09
C HIS A 2 6.66 -2.71 7.07
N THR A 3 5.46 -2.94 6.56
CA THR A 3 4.23 -3.24 7.34
C THR A 3 3.56 -4.53 6.86
N LEU A 4 4.33 -5.42 6.22
CA LEU A 4 3.87 -6.77 5.89
C LEU A 4 3.77 -7.59 7.19
N ASN A 5 2.71 -8.38 7.32
CA ASN A 5 2.46 -9.27 8.45
C ASN A 5 2.36 -10.71 7.92
N GLN A 6 2.57 -11.68 8.81
CA GLN A 6 2.10 -13.03 8.59
C GLN A 6 0.57 -13.04 8.45
N ASP A 7 0.06 -13.90 7.57
CA ASP A 7 -1.39 -14.06 7.43
C ASP A 7 -1.95 -14.61 8.76
N PRO A 8 -2.87 -13.91 9.44
CA PRO A 8 -3.51 -14.42 10.65
C PRO A 8 -4.22 -15.77 10.46
N ARG A 9 -4.51 -16.18 9.22
CA ARG A 9 -5.24 -17.40 8.90
C ARG A 9 -4.33 -18.58 8.53
N ASP A 10 -3.01 -18.35 8.44
CA ASP A 10 -2.05 -19.33 7.93
C ASP A 10 -2.35 -19.87 6.52
N ASP A 11 -3.14 -19.12 5.72
CA ASP A 11 -3.48 -19.47 4.33
C ASP A 11 -2.36 -19.08 3.33
N ASN A 12 -1.24 -18.55 3.82
CA ASN A 12 -0.11 -18.02 3.04
C ASN A 12 -0.50 -16.97 1.98
N ASP A 13 -1.58 -16.22 2.22
CA ASP A 13 -2.07 -15.15 1.36
C ASP A 13 -1.26 -13.86 1.59
N TYR A 14 -0.05 -13.87 1.01
CA TYR A 14 0.89 -12.75 0.99
C TYR A 14 0.82 -11.99 -0.33
N ASP A 15 0.63 -10.67 -0.22
CA ASP A 15 0.69 -9.73 -1.33
C ASP A 15 2.08 -9.09 -1.38
N ILE A 16 2.88 -9.44 -2.40
CA ILE A 16 4.19 -8.81 -2.64
C ILE A 16 4.10 -7.90 -3.86
N ASP A 17 4.15 -6.59 -3.63
CA ASP A 17 4.18 -5.58 -4.69
C ASP A 17 5.63 -5.23 -5.10
N VAL A 18 5.97 -5.40 -6.37
CA VAL A 18 7.28 -5.04 -6.95
C VAL A 18 7.09 -4.02 -8.06
N ALA A 19 7.79 -2.89 -7.98
CA ALA A 19 7.82 -1.92 -9.08
C ALA A 19 8.98 -2.26 -10.04
N LEU A 20 8.67 -2.46 -11.31
CA LEU A 20 9.65 -2.62 -12.39
C LEU A 20 9.76 -1.31 -13.16
N LEU A 21 10.92 -0.66 -13.12
CA LEU A 21 11.15 0.60 -13.81
C LEU A 21 11.98 0.37 -15.07
N PHE A 22 11.43 0.73 -16.22
CA PHE A 22 12.08 0.63 -17.53
C PHE A 22 12.30 2.02 -18.14
N GLN A 23 13.29 2.14 -19.03
CA GLN A 23 13.33 3.30 -19.93
C GLN A 23 12.13 3.25 -20.88
N ARG A 24 11.51 4.39 -21.21
CA ARG A 24 10.30 4.46 -22.05
C ARG A 24 10.44 3.70 -23.37
N ASN A 25 11.58 3.83 -24.03
CA ASN A 25 11.86 3.16 -25.31
C ASN A 25 12.02 1.64 -25.22
N ALA A 26 12.16 1.08 -24.02
CA ALA A 26 12.23 -0.36 -23.79
C ALA A 26 10.84 -1.02 -23.72
N LEU A 27 9.77 -0.24 -23.64
CA LEU A 27 8.39 -0.71 -23.54
C LEU A 27 7.55 -0.29 -24.76
N PRO A 28 6.51 -1.06 -25.12
CA PRO A 28 5.47 -0.61 -26.05
C PRO A 28 4.79 0.67 -25.58
N GLU A 29 4.27 1.46 -26.52
CA GLU A 29 3.50 2.67 -26.19
C GLU A 29 2.11 2.35 -25.60
N ASP A 30 1.53 1.19 -25.89
CA ASP A 30 0.28 0.77 -25.24
C ASP A 30 0.57 0.16 -23.84
N PRO A 31 -0.03 0.68 -22.75
CA PRO A 31 0.21 0.17 -21.38
C PRO A 31 -0.11 -1.31 -21.22
N ARG A 32 -1.16 -1.80 -21.89
CA ARG A 32 -1.54 -3.22 -21.81
C ARG A 32 -0.50 -4.09 -22.51
N ALA A 33 -0.03 -3.69 -23.69
CA ALA A 33 1.05 -4.38 -24.39
C ALA A 33 2.36 -4.36 -23.59
N ALA A 34 2.65 -3.28 -22.85
CA ALA A 34 3.80 -3.24 -21.94
C ALA A 34 3.69 -4.25 -20.81
N ARG A 35 2.52 -4.36 -20.16
CA ARG A 35 2.28 -5.42 -19.17
C ARG A 35 2.33 -6.81 -19.79
N GLN A 36 1.79 -7.00 -20.99
CA GLN A 36 1.85 -8.29 -21.69
C GLN A 36 3.30 -8.70 -22.01
N ARG A 37 4.15 -7.77 -22.47
CA ARG A 37 5.58 -8.02 -22.70
C ARG A 37 6.28 -8.52 -21.44
N VAL A 38 5.96 -7.94 -20.29
CA VAL A 38 6.51 -8.37 -18.99
C VAL A 38 5.96 -9.75 -18.60
N ALA A 39 4.67 -10.00 -18.76
CA ALA A 39 4.06 -11.30 -18.51
C ALA A 39 4.69 -12.41 -19.37
N ASP A 40 4.86 -12.16 -20.67
CA ASP A 40 5.49 -13.09 -21.61
C ASP A 40 6.96 -13.36 -21.24
N ALA A 41 7.69 -12.33 -20.80
CA ALA A 41 9.08 -12.48 -20.36
C ALA A 41 9.19 -13.33 -19.09
N LEU A 42 8.29 -13.11 -18.11
CA LEU A 42 8.21 -13.92 -16.90
C LEU A 42 7.85 -15.36 -17.22
N GLY A 43 6.84 -15.59 -18.07
CA GLY A 43 6.41 -16.93 -18.49
C GLY A 43 7.51 -17.72 -19.20
N LYS A 44 8.39 -17.04 -19.95
CA LYS A 44 9.52 -17.68 -20.66
C LYS A 44 10.70 -18.03 -19.76
N ARG A 45 10.92 -17.32 -18.66
CA ARG A 45 12.18 -17.37 -17.90
C ARG A 45 12.04 -17.94 -16.50
N CYS A 46 10.85 -17.83 -15.92
CA CYS A 46 10.58 -18.32 -14.59
C CYS A 46 9.88 -19.69 -14.67
N THR A 47 10.06 -20.48 -13.62
CA THR A 47 9.49 -21.82 -13.49
C THR A 47 8.72 -21.90 -12.15
N ASN A 48 7.98 -22.98 -11.93
CA ASN A 48 7.22 -23.25 -10.69
C ASN A 48 6.01 -22.32 -10.46
N PHE A 49 5.40 -21.82 -11.53
CA PHE A 49 4.13 -21.12 -11.41
C PHE A 49 2.97 -22.10 -11.27
N THR A 50 1.98 -21.76 -10.45
CA THR A 50 0.70 -22.48 -10.42
C THR A 50 -0.19 -22.12 -11.60
N GLN A 51 0.00 -20.92 -12.15
CA GLN A 51 -0.71 -20.37 -13.30
C GLN A 51 0.22 -19.47 -14.10
N GLU A 52 -0.02 -19.36 -15.41
CA GLU A 52 0.72 -18.44 -16.27
C GLU A 52 0.63 -17.00 -15.75
N PRO A 53 1.72 -16.20 -15.85
CA PRO A 53 1.70 -14.80 -15.46
C PRO A 53 0.60 -14.03 -16.19
N SER A 54 -0.17 -13.23 -15.45
CA SER A 54 -1.34 -12.52 -15.98
C SER A 54 -1.13 -11.02 -15.98
N ALA A 55 -1.23 -10.40 -17.15
CA ALA A 55 -1.27 -8.95 -17.29
C ALA A 55 -2.64 -8.37 -16.85
N ARG A 56 -2.79 -8.09 -15.56
CA ARG A 56 -3.97 -7.43 -14.98
C ARG A 56 -3.95 -5.91 -15.24
N THR A 57 -5.00 -5.19 -14.88
CA THR A 57 -5.14 -3.75 -15.17
C THR A 57 -4.00 -2.88 -14.63
N ASN A 58 -3.49 -3.19 -13.44
CA ASN A 58 -2.50 -2.35 -12.74
C ASN A 58 -1.14 -3.02 -12.54
N ALA A 59 -1.02 -4.32 -12.81
CA ALA A 59 0.17 -5.11 -12.53
C ALA A 59 0.19 -6.38 -13.40
N VAL A 60 1.36 -7.01 -13.47
CA VAL A 60 1.50 -8.39 -13.91
C VAL A 60 1.57 -9.27 -12.67
N THR A 61 0.59 -10.15 -12.49
CA THR A 61 0.52 -11.03 -11.31
C THR A 61 1.12 -12.39 -11.64
N VAL A 62 1.89 -12.91 -10.69
CA VAL A 62 2.47 -14.26 -10.71
C VAL A 62 2.02 -15.02 -9.47
N TRP A 63 1.56 -16.26 -9.63
CA TRP A 63 1.14 -17.14 -8.53
C TRP A 63 2.14 -18.26 -8.32
N TYR A 64 2.55 -18.43 -7.07
CA TYR A 64 3.46 -19.48 -6.64
C TYR A 64 2.72 -20.65 -5.99
N ALA A 65 3.36 -21.82 -5.94
CA ALA A 65 2.77 -23.05 -5.41
C ALA A 65 2.48 -22.98 -3.90
N GLU A 66 3.23 -22.13 -3.21
CA GLU A 66 3.19 -21.95 -1.77
C GLU A 66 2.04 -21.05 -1.30
N GLY A 67 1.15 -20.62 -2.20
CA GLY A 67 -0.09 -19.91 -1.88
C GLY A 67 0.00 -18.37 -1.96
N TYR A 68 1.19 -17.81 -2.19
CA TYR A 68 1.38 -16.37 -2.34
C TYR A 68 1.40 -15.91 -3.80
N HIS A 69 1.18 -14.61 -4.01
CA HIS A 69 1.30 -13.99 -5.31
C HIS A 69 2.20 -12.74 -5.28
N VAL A 70 2.84 -12.48 -6.42
CA VAL A 70 3.69 -11.31 -6.62
C VAL A 70 3.10 -10.46 -7.72
N ASP A 71 2.81 -9.20 -7.40
CA ASP A 71 2.28 -8.20 -8.31
C ASP A 71 3.40 -7.28 -8.80
N PHE A 72 3.75 -7.39 -10.08
CA PHE A 72 4.73 -6.54 -10.74
C PHE A 72 4.04 -5.33 -11.36
N ALA A 73 4.10 -4.19 -10.69
CA ALA A 73 3.68 -2.92 -11.26
C ALA A 73 4.73 -2.42 -12.27
N VAL A 74 4.31 -2.20 -13.52
CA VAL A 74 5.20 -1.81 -14.62
C VAL A 74 5.24 -0.29 -14.74
N PHE A 75 6.43 0.28 -14.64
CA PHE A 75 6.68 1.71 -14.79
C PHE A 75 7.63 1.98 -15.95
N ARG A 76 7.50 3.17 -16.54
CA ARG A 76 8.49 3.73 -17.47
C ARG A 76 9.01 5.07 -16.99
N SER A 77 10.26 5.38 -17.28
CA SER A 77 10.83 6.72 -17.11
C SER A 77 11.32 7.33 -18.42
N TYR A 78 11.27 8.66 -18.49
CA TYR A 78 11.81 9.48 -19.58
C TYR A 78 12.03 10.92 -19.10
N SER A 79 12.84 11.69 -19.83
CA SER A 79 12.96 13.14 -19.64
C SER A 79 11.98 13.86 -20.57
N ASP A 80 11.24 14.83 -20.04
CA ASP A 80 10.43 15.73 -20.88
C ASP A 80 11.30 16.76 -21.61
N ASP A 81 10.67 17.59 -22.46
CA ASP A 81 11.37 18.63 -23.24
C ASP A 81 12.09 19.68 -22.38
N PHE A 82 11.78 19.75 -21.09
CA PHE A 82 12.42 20.62 -20.11
C PHE A 82 13.50 19.91 -19.29
N GLY A 83 13.84 18.66 -19.63
CA GLY A 83 14.82 17.84 -18.93
C GLY A 83 14.35 17.29 -17.59
N ARG A 84 13.06 17.38 -17.26
CA ARG A 84 12.51 16.85 -16.01
C ARG A 84 12.24 15.36 -16.15
N GLU A 85 12.72 14.57 -15.20
CA GLU A 85 12.41 13.15 -15.15
C GLU A 85 10.93 12.93 -14.84
N LYS A 86 10.29 12.13 -15.68
CA LYS A 86 8.91 11.69 -15.56
C LYS A 86 8.88 10.19 -15.38
N ILE A 87 8.05 9.72 -14.46
CA ILE A 87 7.82 8.29 -14.21
C ILE A 87 6.34 8.03 -14.36
N GLU A 88 5.97 7.07 -15.19
CA GLU A 88 4.58 6.70 -15.46
C GLU A 88 4.32 5.23 -15.14
N HIS A 89 3.17 4.97 -14.53
CA HIS A 89 2.66 3.63 -14.24
C HIS A 89 1.77 3.15 -15.38
N ALA A 90 1.98 1.92 -15.85
CA ALA A 90 1.12 1.26 -16.83
C ALA A 90 -0.18 0.78 -16.16
N SER A 91 -1.22 1.61 -16.16
CA SER A 91 -2.58 1.27 -15.71
C SER A 91 -3.50 1.05 -16.94
N THR A 92 -4.76 1.50 -16.90
CA THR A 92 -5.60 1.63 -18.10
C THR A 92 -4.95 2.51 -19.18
N ASP A 93 -4.19 3.50 -18.72
CA ASP A 93 -3.45 4.51 -19.44
C ASP A 93 -2.10 4.72 -18.71
N TRP A 94 -1.15 5.40 -19.35
CA TRP A 94 0.09 5.81 -18.68
C TRP A 94 -0.24 6.94 -17.71
N LYS A 95 -0.02 6.71 -16.42
CA LYS A 95 -0.29 7.70 -15.38
C LYS A 95 1.00 8.11 -14.70
N GLU A 96 1.32 9.41 -14.73
CA GLU A 96 2.46 9.94 -13.99
C GLU A 96 2.32 9.58 -12.51
N ARG A 97 3.29 8.84 -11.99
CA ARG A 97 3.25 8.31 -10.62
C ARG A 97 4.65 7.93 -10.16
N ASN A 98 5.08 8.49 -9.03
CA ASN A 98 6.32 8.08 -8.39
C ASN A 98 6.09 6.83 -7.51
N PRO A 99 6.73 5.68 -7.79
CA PRO A 99 6.56 4.47 -6.98
C PRO A 99 7.08 4.62 -5.53
N GLN A 100 7.95 5.59 -5.25
CA GLN A 100 8.51 5.82 -3.91
C GLN A 100 7.63 6.69 -3.02
N GLU A 101 6.63 7.38 -3.59
CA GLU A 101 5.94 8.45 -2.89
C GLU A 101 5.20 7.99 -1.62
N ILE A 102 4.54 6.82 -1.68
CA ILE A 102 3.93 6.20 -0.49
C ILE A 102 4.98 5.86 0.56
N ASN A 103 6.11 5.32 0.12
CA ASN A 103 7.17 4.93 1.03
C ASN A 103 7.76 6.15 1.73
N ASP A 104 7.94 7.27 1.03
CA ASP A 104 8.43 8.52 1.58
C ASP A 104 7.44 9.16 2.53
N TRP A 105 6.18 9.26 2.13
CA TRP A 105 5.10 9.72 3.00
C TRP A 105 5.05 8.92 4.30
N PHE A 106 5.07 7.59 4.21
CA PHE A 106 4.97 6.73 5.39
C PHE A 106 6.24 6.79 6.25
N ARG A 107 7.43 6.82 5.63
CA ARG A 107 8.71 7.00 6.33
C ARG A 107 8.71 8.32 7.10
N LYS A 108 8.28 9.41 6.46
CA LYS A 108 8.14 10.73 7.08
C LYS A 108 7.14 10.68 8.23
N ALA A 109 5.97 10.08 8.05
CA ALA A 109 4.98 9.95 9.13
C ALA A 109 5.53 9.17 10.34
N VAL A 110 6.25 8.06 10.10
CA VAL A 110 6.89 7.29 11.17
C VAL A 110 7.92 8.14 11.91
N ALA A 111 8.78 8.85 11.18
CA ALA A 111 9.83 9.68 11.75
C ALA A 111 9.28 10.89 12.53
N THR A 112 8.20 11.51 12.07
CA THR A 112 7.67 12.73 12.69
C THR A 112 6.66 12.47 13.80
N LYS A 113 5.95 11.33 13.78
CA LYS A 113 4.88 11.04 14.74
C LYS A 113 5.27 10.05 15.82
N SER A 114 6.18 9.12 15.54
CA SER A 114 6.59 8.14 16.57
C SER A 114 7.43 8.83 17.65
N PRO A 115 7.35 8.37 18.91
CA PRO A 115 8.31 8.77 19.92
C PRO A 115 9.73 8.46 19.46
N SER A 116 10.61 9.46 19.54
CA SER A 116 12.06 9.28 19.35
C SER A 116 12.69 8.73 20.62
N LEU A 117 13.81 8.02 20.47
CA LEU A 117 14.58 7.56 21.62
C LEU A 117 15.08 8.77 22.45
N GLY A 118 14.94 8.69 23.77
CA GLY A 118 15.33 9.74 24.70
C GLY A 118 15.23 9.26 26.14
N LEU A 119 15.71 10.07 27.10
CA LEU A 119 15.80 9.67 28.51
C LEU A 119 14.47 9.19 29.13
N LEU A 120 13.35 9.68 28.62
CA LEU A 120 12.00 9.38 29.14
C LEU A 120 11.19 8.44 28.23
N THR A 121 11.72 8.06 27.07
CA THR A 121 11.04 7.17 26.13
C THR A 121 11.37 5.71 26.46
N LYS A 122 10.37 4.92 26.86
CA LYS A 122 10.51 3.50 27.18
C LYS A 122 10.13 2.59 26.02
N VAL A 123 9.53 3.12 24.96
CA VAL A 123 9.17 2.37 23.75
C VAL A 123 10.30 2.41 22.71
N PRO A 124 10.50 1.32 21.93
CA PRO A 124 11.41 1.35 20.80
C PRO A 124 10.95 2.32 19.70
N GLU A 125 11.88 2.82 18.90
CA GLU A 125 11.58 3.71 17.78
C GLU A 125 10.60 3.08 16.78
N GLY A 126 9.84 3.92 16.08
CA GLY A 126 8.91 3.47 15.04
C GLY A 126 7.62 2.86 15.56
N GLN A 127 7.13 3.31 16.73
CA GLN A 127 5.85 2.89 17.30
C GLN A 127 4.69 2.95 16.28
N LEU A 128 4.57 4.03 15.49
CA LEU A 128 3.53 4.13 14.46
C LEU A 128 3.53 2.93 13.50
N ARG A 129 4.71 2.46 13.09
CA ARG A 129 4.85 1.31 12.19
C ARG A 129 4.32 0.03 12.86
N ARG A 130 4.60 -0.17 14.15
CA ARG A 130 4.09 -1.31 14.93
C ARG A 130 2.57 -1.25 15.08
N ILE A 131 2.01 -0.09 15.42
CA ILE A 131 0.56 0.11 15.52
C ILE A 131 -0.15 -0.18 14.17
N VAL A 132 0.44 0.27 13.05
CA VAL A 132 -0.07 -0.07 11.71
C VAL A 132 -0.07 -1.58 11.47
N ARG A 133 1.01 -2.28 11.83
CA ARG A 133 1.09 -3.75 11.72
C ARG A 133 0.00 -4.43 12.55
N PHE A 134 -0.18 -4.06 13.81
CA PHE A 134 -1.22 -4.65 14.67
C PHE A 134 -2.62 -4.49 14.09
N LEU A 135 -2.93 -3.31 13.55
CA LEU A 135 -4.25 -3.06 12.98
C LEU A 135 -4.46 -3.75 11.64
N LYS A 136 -3.46 -3.78 10.76
CA LYS A 136 -3.53 -4.57 9.52
C LYS A 136 -3.78 -6.05 9.80
N TRP A 137 -3.14 -6.59 10.83
CA TRP A 137 -3.37 -7.97 11.26
C TRP A 137 -4.79 -8.14 11.80
N SER A 138 -5.22 -7.25 12.71
CA SER A 138 -6.57 -7.28 13.30
C SER A 138 -7.67 -7.24 12.24
N THR A 139 -7.52 -6.41 11.20
CA THR A 139 -8.52 -6.31 10.12
C THR A 139 -8.69 -7.59 9.31
N ARG A 140 -7.70 -8.49 9.32
CA ARG A 140 -7.73 -9.80 8.64
C ARG A 140 -7.96 -10.97 9.59
N SER A 141 -8.01 -10.73 10.91
CA SER A 141 -8.07 -11.78 11.93
C SER A 141 -9.37 -12.60 11.96
N ARG A 142 -10.42 -12.15 11.24
CA ARG A 142 -11.72 -12.81 11.21
C ARG A 142 -12.18 -13.02 9.77
N PRO A 143 -12.48 -14.25 9.33
CA PRO A 143 -12.88 -14.52 7.95
C PRO A 143 -14.17 -13.81 7.51
N SER A 144 -15.07 -13.52 8.46
CA SER A 144 -16.33 -12.82 8.18
C SER A 144 -16.18 -11.31 8.00
N TRP A 145 -14.99 -10.74 8.21
CA TRP A 145 -14.76 -9.31 8.11
C TRP A 145 -14.33 -8.91 6.70
N SER A 146 -15.13 -8.03 6.09
CA SER A 146 -14.78 -7.35 4.84
C SER A 146 -14.32 -5.93 5.13
N LEU A 147 -13.09 -5.78 5.61
CA LEU A 147 -12.50 -4.50 5.99
C LEU A 147 -11.55 -3.94 4.90
N PRO A 148 -11.26 -2.63 4.93
CA PRO A 148 -10.44 -1.99 3.89
C PRO A 148 -9.03 -2.56 3.76
N GLY A 149 -8.46 -2.42 2.57
CA GLY A 149 -7.09 -2.87 2.27
C GLY A 149 -6.01 -2.14 3.07
N GLY A 150 -4.81 -2.73 3.08
CA GLY A 150 -3.70 -2.32 3.96
C GLY A 150 -3.24 -0.86 3.82
N LEU A 151 -3.32 -0.27 2.62
CA LEU A 151 -2.99 1.14 2.40
C LEU A 151 -4.02 2.07 3.08
N ILE A 152 -5.31 1.79 2.92
CA ILE A 152 -6.39 2.56 3.57
C ILE A 152 -6.25 2.47 5.09
N VAL A 153 -6.05 1.26 5.62
CA VAL A 153 -5.81 1.03 7.05
C VAL A 153 -4.62 1.86 7.52
N SER A 154 -3.48 1.79 6.82
CA SER A 154 -2.26 2.53 7.19
C SER A 154 -2.52 4.03 7.28
N SER A 155 -3.27 4.59 6.34
CA SER A 155 -3.54 6.02 6.32
C SER A 155 -4.52 6.46 7.41
N LEU A 156 -5.55 5.66 7.69
CA LEU A 156 -6.43 5.87 8.85
C LEU A 156 -5.67 5.77 10.17
N VAL A 157 -4.65 4.91 10.27
CA VAL A 157 -3.80 4.86 11.46
C VAL A 157 -2.98 6.14 11.57
N VAL A 158 -2.32 6.56 10.49
CA VAL A 158 -1.50 7.77 10.47
C VAL A 158 -2.32 9.01 10.83
N GLU A 159 -3.55 9.14 10.34
CA GLU A 159 -4.43 10.27 10.61
C GLU A 159 -4.82 10.37 12.09
N CYS A 160 -5.22 9.25 12.70
CA CYS A 160 -5.74 9.19 14.06
C CYS A 160 -4.69 8.79 15.11
N TYR A 161 -3.41 8.79 14.75
CA TYR A 161 -2.34 8.25 15.59
C TYR A 161 -2.19 9.03 16.91
N ARG A 162 -2.10 8.30 18.01
CA ARG A 162 -1.83 8.81 19.36
C ARG A 162 -0.59 8.10 19.92
N PRO A 163 0.55 8.80 20.09
CA PRO A 163 1.75 8.18 20.61
C PRO A 163 1.64 7.93 22.12
N SER A 164 2.34 6.91 22.60
CA SER A 164 2.63 6.70 24.01
C SER A 164 4.13 6.49 24.17
N PHE A 165 4.76 7.27 25.03
CA PHE A 165 6.19 7.19 25.29
C PHE A 165 6.57 5.96 26.13
N GLU A 166 5.58 5.30 26.74
CA GLU A 166 5.83 4.20 27.67
C GLU A 166 5.42 2.85 27.12
N ARG A 167 4.31 2.76 26.38
CA ARG A 167 3.74 1.46 26.00
C ARG A 167 3.01 1.49 24.65
N ASP A 168 3.24 0.48 23.84
CA ASP A 168 2.58 0.33 22.54
C ASP A 168 1.09 0.01 22.64
N ASP A 169 0.65 -0.70 23.69
CA ASP A 169 -0.76 -1.07 23.85
C ASP A 169 -1.66 0.13 24.19
N VAL A 170 -1.15 1.09 24.96
CA VAL A 170 -1.81 2.39 25.18
C VAL A 170 -1.96 3.14 23.87
N ALA A 171 -0.87 3.24 23.08
CA ALA A 171 -0.92 3.89 21.76
C ALA A 171 -1.91 3.19 20.82
N LEU A 172 -2.00 1.86 20.88
CA LEU A 172 -2.98 1.08 20.12
C LEU A 172 -4.42 1.42 20.54
N TYR A 173 -4.70 1.35 21.84
CA TYR A 173 -6.03 1.60 22.40
C TYR A 173 -6.51 3.03 22.10
N ASP A 174 -5.70 4.03 22.45
CA ASP A 174 -6.04 5.43 22.24
C ASP A 174 -6.26 5.75 20.76
N ARG A 175 -5.47 5.12 19.89
CA ARG A 175 -5.67 5.25 18.45
C ARG A 175 -6.98 4.62 17.99
N VAL A 176 -7.38 3.45 18.50
CA VAL A 176 -8.66 2.82 18.13
C VAL A 176 -9.84 3.66 18.59
N VAL A 177 -9.77 4.23 19.80
CA VAL A 177 -10.76 5.19 20.31
C VAL A 177 -10.83 6.43 19.42
N ALA A 178 -9.67 7.00 19.04
CA ALA A 178 -9.61 8.14 18.15
C ALA A 178 -10.21 7.83 16.77
N LEU A 179 -9.88 6.68 16.17
CA LEU A 179 -10.45 6.24 14.91
C LEU A 179 -11.98 6.11 15.00
N ARG A 180 -12.49 5.42 16.03
CA ARG A 180 -13.93 5.26 16.24
C ARG A 180 -14.63 6.61 16.31
N ASN A 181 -14.07 7.55 17.07
CA ASN A 181 -14.64 8.88 17.22
C ASN A 181 -14.59 9.67 15.89
N CYS A 182 -13.49 9.57 15.14
CA CYS A 182 -13.38 10.17 13.81
C CYS A 182 -14.45 9.63 12.85
N LEU A 183 -14.58 8.30 12.74
CA LEU A 183 -15.55 7.66 11.87
C LEU A 183 -17.01 7.90 12.28
N ALA A 184 -17.28 8.11 13.57
CA ALA A 184 -18.61 8.47 14.08
C ALA A 184 -19.01 9.91 13.73
N LEU A 185 -18.05 10.82 13.61
CA LEU A 185 -18.29 12.22 13.24
C LEU A 185 -18.35 12.41 11.71
N ASP A 186 -17.51 11.68 10.98
CA ASP A 186 -17.55 11.60 9.53
C ASP A 186 -16.92 10.30 9.03
N SER A 187 -17.64 9.57 8.19
CA SER A 187 -17.15 8.36 7.55
C SER A 187 -16.24 8.64 6.34
N THR A 188 -16.15 9.89 5.88
CA THR A 188 -15.23 10.28 4.81
C THR A 188 -13.81 10.40 5.34
N ILE A 189 -12.85 9.89 4.57
CA ILE A 189 -11.43 10.06 4.84
C ILE A 189 -11.06 11.51 4.49
N ARG A 190 -11.26 12.43 5.44
CA ARG A 190 -11.19 13.87 5.18
C ARG A 190 -9.76 14.37 4.94
N ARG A 191 -8.72 13.72 5.49
CA ARG A 191 -7.33 14.26 5.51
C ARG A 191 -6.25 13.33 4.97
N CYS A 192 -6.60 12.35 4.16
CA CYS A 192 -5.59 11.61 3.41
C CYS A 192 -4.99 12.51 2.33
N THR A 193 -3.92 13.23 2.66
CA THR A 193 -2.85 13.55 1.71
C THR A 193 -2.02 12.29 1.46
N ILE A 194 -2.68 11.19 1.07
CA ILE A 194 -1.98 10.17 0.29
C ILE A 194 -1.91 10.79 -1.10
N PRO A 195 -0.72 10.99 -1.68
CA PRO A 195 -0.62 11.61 -2.99
C PRO A 195 -1.27 10.82 -4.12
N LEU A 196 -1.78 9.61 -3.83
CA LEU A 196 -2.37 8.70 -4.78
C LEU A 196 -3.90 8.73 -4.86
N ILE A 197 -4.58 9.32 -3.89
CA ILE A 197 -6.03 9.43 -3.96
C ILE A 197 -6.32 10.80 -4.56
N ASP A 198 -6.60 10.82 -5.86
CA ASP A 198 -7.27 11.97 -6.47
C ASP A 198 -8.50 12.29 -5.59
N PRO A 199 -8.63 13.53 -5.08
CA PRO A 199 -9.82 13.97 -4.37
C PRO A 199 -11.15 13.57 -5.03
N SER A 200 -11.18 13.42 -6.36
CA SER A 200 -12.34 13.02 -7.16
C SER A 200 -12.68 11.53 -7.10
N SER A 201 -11.70 10.68 -6.73
CA SER A 201 -11.84 9.21 -6.64
C SER A 201 -12.33 8.72 -5.27
N ARG A 202 -12.72 9.64 -4.38
CA ARG A 202 -13.22 9.31 -3.05
C ARG A 202 -14.57 8.58 -3.16
N PRO A 203 -14.74 7.42 -2.52
CA PRO A 203 -16.04 6.79 -2.46
C PRO A 203 -17.02 7.73 -1.74
N THR A 204 -18.07 8.13 -2.43
CA THR A 204 -19.22 8.79 -1.81
C THR A 204 -19.86 7.81 -0.82
N PRO A 205 -20.34 8.27 0.34
CA PRO A 205 -21.07 7.42 1.26
C PRO A 205 -22.27 6.84 0.50
N LYS A 206 -22.30 5.51 0.29
CA LYS A 206 -23.51 4.85 -0.18
C LYS A 206 -24.58 5.10 0.89
N SER A 207 -25.65 5.80 0.52
CA SER A 207 -26.81 5.97 1.39
C SER A 207 -27.29 4.57 1.77
N GLN A 208 -27.20 4.23 3.06
CA GLN A 208 -27.90 3.06 3.57
C GLN A 208 -29.38 3.41 3.59
N THR A 209 -30.10 3.02 2.55
CA THR A 209 -31.55 2.88 2.62
C THR A 209 -31.86 1.72 3.55
N LYS A 210 -32.64 2.03 4.59
CA LYS A 210 -33.23 1.08 5.54
C LYS A 210 -34.09 0.03 4.84
#